data_AF-A0A972HD60-F1
#
_entry.id   AF-A0A972HD60-F1
#
_cell.length_a   1.000
_cell.length_b   1.000
_cell.length_c   1.000
_cell.angle_alpha   90.00
_cell.angle_beta   90.00
_cell.angle_gamma   90.00
#
_symmetry.space_group_name_H-M   'P 1'
#
loop_
_entity.id
_entity.type
_entity.pdbx_description
1 polymer ?
#
loop_
_entity_poly.entity_id
_entity_poly.type
_entity_poly.pdbx_seq_one_letter_code
_entity_poly.pdbx_strand_id
1 'polypeptide(L)'
;MSTLAHVFEAAGLATIALGSQRNQIVNTAPPRGLWCDFPLGRPLGKPGDPEFQHRVLTAAFALLDATEPVFAEFEEAIIDDGSDVVSCALPPRSDPDAHPAIDEANGLRPAYDRAVAEHGNRIGAGRAIDADHIADAIDAFIRVMDGVAWKDAEIPGVPARVSQDIRGYYETALLGLVDHAPSAWSGTRWFLDETEAGKVILGARAQMKADDVKFPVWFYMAPGDR
;
A
#
# COMPACT_ATOMS: atom_id res chain seq x y z
N MET A 1 4.85 18.61 -0.73
CA MET A 1 3.89 19.35 0.12
C MET A 1 4.49 20.59 0.80
N SER A 2 5.81 20.76 0.91
CA SER A 2 6.41 21.95 1.55
C SER A 2 6.02 23.29 0.90
N THR A 3 5.93 23.36 -0.43
CA THR A 3 5.49 24.60 -1.13
C THR A 3 4.14 25.11 -0.63
N LEU A 4 3.16 24.21 -0.42
CA LEU A 4 1.85 24.59 0.13
C LEU A 4 1.95 25.03 1.58
N ALA A 5 2.83 24.40 2.37
CA ALA A 5 3.07 24.79 3.76
C ALA A 5 3.52 26.26 3.84
N HIS A 6 4.50 26.66 3.02
CA HIS A 6 4.94 28.06 2.93
C HIS A 6 3.83 29.03 2.52
N VAL A 7 2.97 28.65 1.57
CA VAL A 7 1.82 29.47 1.16
C VAL A 7 0.82 29.64 2.31
N PHE A 8 0.56 28.58 3.08
CA PHE A 8 -0.33 28.62 4.23
C PHE A 8 0.23 29.48 5.36
N GLU A 9 1.52 29.38 5.69
CA GLU A 9 2.16 30.27 6.67
C GLU A 9 2.04 31.74 6.27
N ALA A 10 2.31 32.06 5.00
CA ALA A 10 2.19 33.43 4.50
C ALA A 10 0.76 33.98 4.60
N ALA A 11 -0.24 33.09 4.62
CA ALA A 11 -1.65 33.43 4.83
C ALA A 11 -2.07 33.41 6.32
N GLY A 12 -1.14 33.18 7.26
CA GLY A 12 -1.42 33.13 8.69
C GLY A 12 -1.94 31.78 9.20
N LEU A 13 -1.78 30.70 8.43
CA LEU A 13 -2.14 29.35 8.83
C LEU A 13 -0.88 28.55 9.18
N ALA A 14 -0.71 28.25 10.48
CA ALA A 14 0.41 27.45 10.95
C ALA A 14 0.36 26.02 10.40
N THR A 15 1.52 25.52 9.98
CA THR A 15 1.72 24.20 9.38
C THR A 15 2.88 23.47 10.06
N ILE A 16 2.76 22.15 10.10
CA ILE A 16 3.82 21.22 10.49
C ILE A 16 3.84 20.10 9.45
N ALA A 17 5.03 19.75 8.97
CA ALA A 17 5.25 18.61 8.09
C ALA A 17 5.80 17.43 8.89
N LEU A 18 5.06 16.32 8.90
CA LEU A 18 5.53 15.02 9.39
C LEU A 18 6.12 14.24 8.23
N GLY A 19 7.38 13.82 8.33
CA GLY A 19 8.07 13.13 7.24
C GLY A 19 8.72 11.82 7.69
N SER A 20 8.53 10.75 6.91
CA SER A 20 9.23 9.46 7.08
C SER A 20 10.62 9.42 6.43
N GLN A 21 10.92 10.36 5.54
CA GLN A 21 12.14 10.36 4.73
C GLN A 21 12.97 11.61 5.05
N ARG A 22 14.06 11.43 5.81
CA ARG A 22 14.89 12.54 6.31
C ARG A 22 15.36 13.49 5.21
N ASN A 23 15.90 12.94 4.13
CA ASN A 23 16.39 13.75 3.01
C ASN A 23 15.27 14.56 2.34
N GLN A 24 14.04 14.03 2.31
CA GLN A 24 12.91 14.76 1.70
C GLN A 24 12.51 15.96 2.54
N ILE A 25 12.42 15.80 3.86
CA ILE A 25 12.03 16.91 4.74
C ILE A 25 13.13 17.98 4.83
N VAL A 26 14.40 17.58 4.87
CA VAL A 26 15.53 18.52 4.82
C VAL A 26 15.55 19.30 3.51
N ASN A 27 15.48 18.61 2.36
CA ASN A 27 15.58 19.27 1.05
C ASN A 27 14.36 20.10 0.70
N THR A 28 13.17 19.72 1.19
CA THR A 28 11.96 20.51 0.96
C THR A 28 11.79 21.65 1.95
N ALA A 29 12.54 21.67 3.06
CA ALA A 29 12.61 22.74 4.05
C ALA A 29 11.22 23.33 4.41
N PRO A 30 10.30 22.52 4.97
CA PRO A 30 9.02 23.05 5.45
C PRO A 30 9.25 24.05 6.60
N PRO A 31 8.31 24.97 6.85
CA PRO A 31 8.41 25.92 7.97
C PRO A 31 8.67 25.24 9.31
N ARG A 32 7.97 24.13 9.59
CA ARG A 32 8.22 23.26 10.75
C ARG A 32 8.19 21.83 10.28
N GLY A 33 9.31 21.12 10.43
CA GLY A 33 9.45 19.74 10.00
C GLY A 33 9.78 18.83 11.17
N LEU A 34 8.96 17.80 11.41
CA LEU A 34 9.30 16.69 12.29
C LEU A 34 9.61 15.46 11.44
N TRP A 35 10.87 15.02 11.46
CA TRP A 35 11.23 13.71 10.92
C TRP A 35 10.90 12.64 11.94
N CYS A 36 10.15 11.65 11.50
CA CYS A 36 9.90 10.43 12.25
C CYS A 36 10.53 9.28 11.48
N ASP A 37 11.44 8.54 12.10
CA ASP A 37 12.09 7.38 11.48
C ASP A 37 11.14 6.17 11.49
N PHE A 38 10.02 6.31 10.78
CA PHE A 38 8.95 5.33 10.67
C PHE A 38 8.81 4.88 9.22
N PRO A 39 8.29 3.66 8.96
CA PRO A 39 8.06 3.20 7.60
C PRO A 39 7.09 4.13 6.86
N LEU A 40 7.30 4.28 5.55
CA LEU A 40 6.48 5.14 4.71
C LEU A 40 4.98 4.77 4.85
N GLY A 41 4.13 5.80 4.99
CA GLY A 41 2.68 5.62 5.19
C GLY A 41 2.25 5.58 6.64
N ARG A 42 3.18 5.70 7.60
CA ARG A 42 2.89 5.70 9.05
C ARG A 42 3.33 7.01 9.73
N PRO A 43 2.82 8.19 9.32
CA PRO A 43 3.32 9.48 9.82
C PRO A 43 3.11 9.71 11.32
N LEU A 44 2.20 8.95 11.96
CA LEU A 44 1.95 8.98 13.41
C LEU A 44 2.42 7.71 14.13
N GLY A 45 3.12 6.80 13.43
CA GLY A 45 3.65 5.57 14.01
C GLY A 45 2.70 4.37 13.95
N LYS A 46 2.58 3.64 15.06
CA LYS A 46 1.88 2.34 15.11
C LYS A 46 0.35 2.53 15.04
N PRO A 47 -0.36 1.88 14.10
CA PRO A 47 -1.83 1.84 14.12
C PRO A 47 -2.33 1.25 15.43
N GLY A 48 -3.43 1.80 15.96
CA GLY A 48 -4.04 1.28 17.20
C GLY A 48 -3.28 1.58 18.48
N ASP A 49 -2.24 2.41 18.46
CA ASP A 49 -1.47 2.83 19.64
C ASP A 49 -1.66 4.35 19.91
N PRO A 50 -2.73 4.76 20.62
CA PRO A 50 -3.02 6.17 20.87
C PRO A 50 -1.95 6.85 21.71
N GLU A 51 -1.31 6.15 22.64
CA GLU A 51 -0.29 6.72 23.49
C GLU A 51 0.94 7.12 22.67
N PHE A 52 1.42 6.22 21.80
CA PHE A 52 2.50 6.52 20.87
C PHE A 52 2.13 7.67 19.92
N GLN A 53 0.93 7.63 19.33
CA GLN A 53 0.47 8.66 18.40
C GLN A 53 0.36 10.04 19.06
N HIS A 54 -0.13 10.11 20.30
CA HIS A 54 -0.20 11.37 21.05
C HIS A 54 1.18 11.92 21.39
N ARG A 55 2.18 11.07 21.64
CA ARG A 55 3.57 11.52 21.82
C ARG A 55 4.14 12.12 20.54
N VAL A 56 3.91 11.49 19.38
CA VAL A 56 4.31 12.04 18.07
C VAL A 56 3.65 13.41 17.84
N LEU A 57 2.34 13.52 18.10
CA LEU A 57 1.61 14.78 17.98
C LEU A 57 2.11 15.85 18.97
N THR A 58 2.45 15.46 20.19
CA THR A 58 3.02 16.38 21.20
C THR A 58 4.36 16.94 20.73
N ALA A 59 5.26 16.09 20.21
CA ALA A 59 6.51 16.53 19.63
C ALA A 59 6.31 17.42 18.40
N ALA A 60 5.32 17.11 17.55
CA ALA A 60 4.99 17.92 16.39
C ALA A 60 4.47 19.31 16.79
N PHE A 61 3.53 19.38 17.74
CA PHE A 61 2.93 20.65 18.18
C PHE A 61 3.89 21.53 18.99
N ALA A 62 4.88 20.94 19.67
CA ALA A 62 5.95 21.72 20.31
C ALA A 62 6.74 22.59 19.30
N LEU A 63 6.73 22.23 18.01
CA LEU A 63 7.37 23.04 16.96
C LEU A 63 6.64 24.36 16.68
N LEU A 64 5.38 24.52 17.13
CA LEU A 64 4.63 25.77 16.96
C LEU A 64 5.24 26.94 17.73
N ASP A 65 6.02 26.66 18.78
CA ASP A 65 6.74 27.68 19.56
C ASP A 65 7.97 28.23 18.82
N ALA A 66 8.38 27.62 17.70
CA ALA A 66 9.51 28.08 16.91
C ALA A 66 9.18 29.37 16.14
N THR A 67 10.02 30.39 16.32
CA THR A 67 9.91 31.68 15.63
C THR A 67 10.58 31.70 14.25
N GLU A 68 11.40 30.70 13.95
CA GLU A 68 12.16 30.53 12.72
C GLU A 68 11.94 29.10 12.18
N PRO A 69 12.23 28.84 10.89
CA PRO A 69 12.10 27.50 10.34
C PRO A 69 12.89 26.45 11.15
N VAL A 70 12.23 25.35 11.50
CA VAL A 70 12.82 24.32 12.36
C VAL A 70 12.68 22.92 11.76
N PHE A 71 13.74 22.14 11.93
CA PHE A 71 13.78 20.71 11.68
C PHE A 71 14.07 20.00 13.00
N ALA A 72 13.20 19.06 13.38
CA ALA A 72 13.35 18.24 14.56
C ALA A 72 13.24 16.75 14.20
N GLU A 73 13.79 15.91 15.06
CA GLU A 73 13.77 14.46 14.94
C GLU A 73 12.96 13.90 16.11
N PHE A 74 12.02 13.00 15.82
CA PHE A 74 11.30 12.27 16.85
C PHE A 74 12.23 11.24 17.49
N GLU A 75 12.16 11.10 18.82
CA GLU A 75 13.15 10.38 19.62
C GLU A 75 13.18 8.86 19.39
N GLU A 76 12.06 8.28 18.95
CA GLU A 76 11.94 6.85 18.70
C GLU A 76 11.83 6.54 17.21
N ALA A 77 12.41 5.41 16.80
CA ALA A 77 12.28 4.86 15.46
C ALA A 77 11.34 3.64 15.46
N ILE A 78 10.69 3.40 14.32
CA ILE A 78 9.97 2.16 14.02
C ILE A 78 10.67 1.55 12.83
N ILE A 79 11.40 0.46 13.05
CA ILE A 79 12.13 -0.24 12.00
C ILE A 79 11.24 -1.34 11.44
N ASP A 80 11.16 -1.39 10.11
CA ASP A 80 10.65 -2.54 9.35
C ASP A 80 11.84 -3.14 8.60
N ASP A 81 12.36 -4.27 9.08
CA ASP A 81 13.53 -4.94 8.49
C ASP A 81 13.14 -5.93 7.38
N GLY A 82 11.85 -6.01 7.04
CA GLY A 82 11.34 -6.90 6.01
C GLY A 82 11.15 -8.35 6.46
N SER A 83 11.50 -8.69 7.71
CA SER A 83 11.44 -10.08 8.20
C SER A 83 10.07 -10.47 8.77
N ASP A 84 9.24 -9.50 9.14
CA ASP A 84 7.88 -9.75 9.59
C ASP A 84 7.01 -10.29 8.45
N VAL A 85 6.57 -11.54 8.61
CA VAL A 85 5.64 -12.24 7.72
C VAL A 85 4.30 -12.43 8.43
N VAL A 86 3.21 -12.11 7.74
CA VAL A 86 1.87 -12.40 8.27
C VAL A 86 1.59 -13.89 8.14
N SER A 87 1.50 -14.59 9.27
CA SER A 87 1.20 -16.02 9.33
C SER A 87 -0.32 -16.24 9.35
N CYS A 88 -0.99 -15.91 8.23
CA CYS A 88 -2.36 -16.36 7.99
C CYS A 88 -2.36 -17.46 6.94
N ALA A 89 -2.92 -18.62 7.28
CA ALA A 89 -3.14 -19.66 6.30
C ALA A 89 -4.18 -19.18 5.29
N LEU A 90 -3.82 -19.18 4.01
CA LEU A 90 -4.77 -18.99 2.93
C LEU A 90 -5.84 -20.09 2.99
N PRO A 91 -7.11 -19.78 2.63
CA PRO A 91 -8.14 -20.80 2.53
C PRO A 91 -7.69 -21.96 1.63
N PRO A 92 -8.01 -23.22 1.98
CA PRO A 92 -7.70 -24.34 1.10
C PRO A 92 -8.43 -24.19 -0.23
N ARG A 93 -7.83 -24.72 -1.30
CA ARG A 93 -8.45 -24.74 -2.62
C ARG A 93 -9.83 -25.38 -2.58
N SER A 94 -10.80 -24.73 -3.22
CA SER A 94 -12.21 -25.13 -3.18
C SER A 94 -12.71 -25.68 -4.52
N ASP A 95 -12.22 -25.10 -5.62
CA ASP A 95 -12.47 -25.55 -6.98
C ASP A 95 -11.15 -26.00 -7.62
N PRO A 96 -10.93 -27.30 -7.86
CA PRO A 96 -9.70 -27.80 -8.48
C PRO A 96 -9.60 -27.49 -9.98
N ASP A 97 -10.71 -27.20 -10.65
CA ASP A 97 -10.77 -26.96 -12.10
C ASP A 97 -10.49 -25.49 -12.44
N ALA A 98 -10.68 -24.57 -11.49
CA ALA A 98 -10.31 -23.17 -11.63
C ALA A 98 -8.78 -22.94 -11.59
N HIS A 99 -8.31 -21.83 -12.15
CA HIS A 99 -6.92 -21.39 -11.96
C HIS A 99 -6.68 -21.09 -10.46
N PRO A 100 -5.53 -21.47 -9.87
CA PRO A 100 -5.26 -21.28 -8.43
C PRO A 100 -5.50 -19.86 -7.93
N ALA A 101 -5.04 -18.84 -8.67
CA ALA A 101 -5.24 -17.43 -8.31
C ALA A 101 -6.71 -16.98 -8.32
N ILE A 102 -7.55 -17.58 -9.15
CA ILE A 102 -9.00 -17.25 -9.23
C ILE A 102 -9.73 -17.89 -8.05
N ASP A 103 -9.49 -19.18 -7.80
CA ASP A 103 -10.04 -19.92 -6.65
C ASP A 103 -9.64 -19.25 -5.32
N GLU A 104 -8.37 -18.84 -5.19
CA GLU A 104 -7.85 -18.10 -4.03
C GLU A 104 -8.58 -16.76 -3.81
N ALA A 105 -8.73 -15.94 -4.86
CA ALA A 105 -9.40 -14.65 -4.75
C ALA A 105 -10.87 -14.82 -4.32
N ASN A 106 -11.58 -15.80 -4.88
CA ASN A 106 -12.95 -16.14 -4.52
C ASN A 106 -13.04 -16.64 -3.07
N GLY A 107 -12.12 -17.49 -2.65
CA GLY A 107 -12.04 -18.01 -1.28
C GLY A 107 -11.79 -16.93 -0.22
N LEU A 108 -11.11 -15.84 -0.59
CA LEU A 108 -10.86 -14.69 0.28
C LEU A 108 -12.04 -13.71 0.39
N ARG A 109 -13.07 -13.82 -0.45
CA ARG A 109 -14.20 -12.88 -0.47
C ARG A 109 -14.89 -12.71 0.88
N PRO A 110 -15.18 -13.78 1.65
CA PRO A 110 -15.79 -13.63 2.96
C PRO A 110 -14.91 -12.86 3.96
N ALA A 111 -13.58 -12.97 3.85
CA ALA A 111 -12.66 -12.22 4.72
C ALA A 111 -12.61 -10.74 4.32
N TYR A 112 -12.57 -10.47 3.01
CA TYR A 112 -12.70 -9.12 2.47
C TYR A 112 -13.98 -8.43 2.95
N ASP A 113 -15.14 -9.08 2.82
CA ASP A 113 -16.43 -8.51 3.20
C ASP A 113 -16.51 -8.20 4.71
N ARG A 114 -15.95 -9.09 5.56
CA ARG A 114 -15.85 -8.84 7.01
C ARG A 114 -15.00 -7.61 7.31
N ALA A 115 -13.82 -7.52 6.69
CA ALA A 115 -12.91 -6.39 6.90
C ALA A 115 -13.51 -5.06 6.41
N VAL A 116 -14.24 -5.07 5.28
CA VAL A 116 -14.96 -3.89 4.80
C VAL A 116 -16.08 -3.48 5.76
N ALA A 117 -16.81 -4.44 6.32
CA ALA A 117 -17.86 -4.14 7.30
C ALA A 117 -17.29 -3.51 8.59
N GLU A 118 -16.10 -3.92 9.02
CA GLU A 118 -15.47 -3.44 10.25
C GLU A 118 -14.71 -2.12 10.06
N HIS A 119 -13.92 -1.99 8.98
CA HIS A 119 -12.97 -0.89 8.79
C HIS A 119 -13.34 0.06 7.64
N GLY A 120 -14.36 -0.29 6.84
CA GLY A 120 -14.69 0.38 5.59
C GLY A 120 -13.72 0.04 4.46
N ASN A 121 -14.09 0.40 3.22
CA ASN A 121 -13.33 0.05 2.03
C ASN A 121 -12.29 1.12 1.61
N ARG A 122 -11.49 1.64 2.55
CA ARG A 122 -10.53 2.72 2.25
C ARG A 122 -9.25 2.25 1.56
N ILE A 123 -8.91 0.97 1.72
CA ILE A 123 -7.69 0.36 1.18
C ILE A 123 -7.98 -0.81 0.24
N GLY A 124 -9.24 -1.19 0.05
CA GLY A 124 -9.65 -2.30 -0.79
C GLY A 124 -9.88 -1.92 -2.25
N ALA A 125 -10.46 -2.84 -3.01
CA ALA A 125 -10.81 -2.62 -4.40
C ALA A 125 -11.84 -1.49 -4.55
N GLY A 126 -11.60 -0.57 -5.48
CA GLY A 126 -12.59 0.45 -5.82
C GLY A 126 -12.05 1.65 -6.59
N ARG A 127 -10.77 1.64 -6.99
CA ARG A 127 -10.17 2.75 -7.74
C ARG A 127 -10.41 2.64 -9.24
N ALA A 128 -10.18 1.46 -9.80
CA ALA A 128 -10.39 1.11 -11.21
C ALA A 128 -11.45 0.02 -11.36
N ILE A 129 -11.45 -0.97 -10.45
CA ILE A 129 -12.45 -2.04 -10.38
C ILE A 129 -12.94 -2.22 -8.93
N ASP A 130 -14.15 -2.75 -8.78
CA ASP A 130 -14.69 -3.17 -7.50
C ASP A 130 -14.35 -4.64 -7.17
N ALA A 131 -14.78 -5.09 -5.99
CA ALA A 131 -14.50 -6.44 -5.49
C ALA A 131 -15.16 -7.56 -6.30
N ASP A 132 -16.22 -7.28 -7.06
CA ASP A 132 -16.94 -8.28 -7.84
C ASP A 132 -16.17 -8.64 -9.12
N HIS A 133 -15.31 -7.75 -9.60
CA HIS A 133 -14.53 -7.93 -10.84
C HIS A 133 -13.07 -8.37 -10.59
N ILE A 134 -12.70 -8.74 -9.36
CA ILE A 134 -11.33 -9.14 -9.03
C ILE A 134 -10.90 -10.41 -9.77
N ALA A 135 -11.77 -11.43 -9.81
CA ALA A 135 -11.47 -12.69 -10.50
C ALA A 135 -11.26 -12.47 -12.00
N ASP A 136 -12.13 -11.69 -12.65
CA ASP A 136 -12.02 -11.36 -14.07
C ASP A 136 -10.73 -10.60 -14.39
N ALA A 137 -10.35 -9.67 -13.52
CA ALA A 137 -9.10 -8.93 -13.66
C ALA A 137 -7.87 -9.83 -13.49
N ILE A 138 -7.91 -10.80 -12.57
CA ILE A 138 -6.85 -11.80 -12.42
C ILE A 138 -6.76 -12.68 -13.68
N ASP A 139 -7.89 -13.11 -14.25
CA ASP A 139 -7.92 -13.86 -15.52
C ASP A 139 -7.23 -13.09 -16.66
N ALA A 140 -7.50 -11.79 -16.78
CA ALA A 140 -6.82 -10.93 -17.74
C ALA A 140 -5.29 -10.92 -17.55
N PHE A 141 -4.80 -10.88 -16.31
CA PHE A 141 -3.36 -10.96 -16.04
C PHE A 141 -2.76 -12.36 -16.26
N ILE A 142 -3.53 -13.43 -16.07
CA ILE A 142 -3.12 -14.80 -16.43
C ILE A 142 -2.87 -14.87 -17.94
N ARG A 143 -3.78 -14.34 -18.76
CA ARG A 143 -3.59 -14.28 -20.22
C ARG A 143 -2.32 -13.52 -20.61
N VAL A 144 -2.02 -12.41 -19.92
CA VAL A 144 -0.76 -11.69 -20.14
C VAL A 144 0.43 -12.55 -19.80
N MET A 145 0.42 -13.24 -18.66
CA MET A 145 1.47 -14.16 -18.25
C MET A 145 1.67 -15.30 -19.27
N ASP A 146 0.59 -15.74 -19.92
CA ASP A 146 0.61 -16.76 -20.99
C ASP A 146 1.03 -16.21 -22.37
N GLY A 147 1.42 -14.93 -22.45
CA GLY A 147 1.98 -14.30 -23.65
C GLY A 147 0.98 -13.53 -24.51
N VAL A 148 -0.26 -13.34 -24.06
CA VAL A 148 -1.19 -12.43 -24.73
C VAL A 148 -0.74 -10.98 -24.48
N ALA A 149 -0.66 -10.18 -25.54
CA ALA A 149 -0.31 -8.77 -25.39
C ALA A 149 -1.32 -8.08 -24.46
N TRP A 150 -0.83 -7.28 -23.51
CA TRP A 150 -1.69 -6.71 -22.45
C TRP A 150 -2.88 -5.89 -22.94
N LYS A 151 -2.81 -5.36 -24.16
CA LYS A 151 -3.92 -4.62 -24.80
C LYS A 151 -5.04 -5.53 -25.31
N ASP A 152 -4.71 -6.78 -25.59
CA ASP A 152 -5.63 -7.81 -26.11
C ASP A 152 -6.07 -8.78 -24.98
N ALA A 153 -5.47 -8.66 -23.80
CA ALA A 153 -5.75 -9.50 -22.64
C ALA A 153 -6.99 -9.06 -21.82
N GLU A 154 -7.71 -8.03 -22.28
CA GLU A 154 -8.97 -7.55 -21.66
C GLU A 154 -8.82 -7.04 -20.22
N ILE A 155 -7.65 -6.50 -19.84
CA ILE A 155 -7.47 -5.86 -18.53
C ILE A 155 -8.45 -4.68 -18.39
N PRO A 156 -9.26 -4.60 -17.31
CA PRO A 156 -10.30 -3.58 -17.14
C PRO A 156 -9.73 -2.22 -16.71
N GLY A 157 -8.82 -1.65 -17.51
CA GLY A 157 -8.23 -0.33 -17.30
C GLY A 157 -6.71 -0.32 -17.42
N VAL A 158 -6.06 0.57 -16.66
CA VAL A 158 -4.60 0.66 -16.67
C VAL A 158 -4.02 -0.47 -15.80
N PRO A 159 -3.10 -1.31 -16.31
CA PRO A 159 -2.54 -2.45 -15.58
C PRO A 159 -2.05 -2.12 -14.17
N ALA A 160 -1.29 -1.03 -14.02
CA ALA A 160 -0.81 -0.54 -12.72
C ALA A 160 -1.93 -0.13 -11.74
N ARG A 161 -3.12 0.26 -12.22
CA ARG A 161 -4.26 0.61 -11.36
C ARG A 161 -5.08 -0.61 -10.97
N VAL A 162 -5.31 -1.51 -11.92
CA VAL A 162 -6.03 -2.75 -11.67
C VAL A 162 -5.24 -3.64 -10.70
N SER A 163 -3.93 -3.78 -10.89
CA SER A 163 -3.06 -4.49 -9.92
C SER A 163 -3.06 -3.86 -8.52
N GLN A 164 -3.23 -2.54 -8.39
CA GLN A 164 -3.40 -1.87 -7.10
C GLN A 164 -4.73 -2.23 -6.43
N ASP A 165 -5.83 -2.35 -7.18
CA ASP A 165 -7.11 -2.82 -6.64
C ASP A 165 -7.05 -4.30 -6.24
N ILE A 166 -6.37 -5.15 -7.02
CA ILE A 166 -6.15 -6.56 -6.67
C ILE A 166 -5.35 -6.64 -5.37
N ARG A 167 -4.21 -5.94 -5.26
CA ARG A 167 -3.46 -5.91 -4.00
C ARG A 167 -4.32 -5.39 -2.85
N GLY A 168 -5.07 -4.30 -3.07
CA GLY A 168 -5.95 -3.72 -2.05
C GLY A 168 -7.02 -4.69 -1.56
N TYR A 169 -7.62 -5.46 -2.47
CA TYR A 169 -8.55 -6.55 -2.12
C TYR A 169 -7.90 -7.56 -1.18
N TYR A 170 -6.69 -8.03 -1.51
CA TYR A 170 -5.95 -8.98 -0.68
C TYR A 170 -5.53 -8.37 0.66
N GLU A 171 -4.99 -7.16 0.68
CA GLU A 171 -4.60 -6.46 1.93
C GLU A 171 -5.80 -6.17 2.83
N THR A 172 -6.98 -5.94 2.24
CA THR A 172 -8.24 -5.79 2.99
C THR A 172 -8.71 -7.14 3.52
N ALA A 173 -8.68 -8.19 2.70
CA ALA A 173 -9.04 -9.54 3.14
C ALA A 173 -8.15 -9.99 4.30
N LEU A 174 -6.85 -9.66 4.26
CA LEU A 174 -5.90 -9.94 5.32
C LEU A 174 -6.34 -9.37 6.67
N LEU A 175 -6.88 -8.14 6.70
CA LEU A 175 -7.42 -7.55 7.94
C LEU A 175 -8.58 -8.36 8.51
N GLY A 176 -9.34 -9.08 7.68
CA GLY A 176 -10.40 -9.98 8.12
C GLY A 176 -9.93 -11.38 8.52
N LEU A 177 -8.61 -11.63 8.45
CA LEU A 177 -7.96 -12.90 8.82
C LEU A 177 -7.05 -12.77 10.05
N VAL A 178 -6.63 -11.55 10.41
CA VAL A 178 -5.77 -11.27 11.57
C VAL A 178 -6.51 -10.48 12.65
N ASP A 179 -6.17 -10.75 13.91
CA ASP A 179 -6.72 -10.03 15.07
C ASP A 179 -5.85 -8.81 15.50
N HIS A 180 -4.86 -8.44 14.69
CA HIS A 180 -3.94 -7.34 14.99
C HIS A 180 -3.61 -6.53 13.74
N ALA A 181 -3.24 -5.27 13.91
CA ALA A 181 -2.77 -4.44 12.80
C ALA A 181 -1.47 -5.01 12.23
N PRO A 182 -1.40 -5.33 10.91
CA PRO A 182 -0.17 -5.80 10.30
C PRO A 182 0.97 -4.79 10.45
N SER A 183 2.21 -5.28 10.56
CA SER A 183 3.38 -4.40 10.52
C SER A 183 3.51 -3.75 9.14
N ALA A 184 4.34 -2.70 9.03
CA ALA A 184 4.45 -1.95 7.78
C ALA A 184 4.83 -2.88 6.63
N TRP A 185 4.18 -2.70 5.47
CA TRP A 185 4.43 -3.47 4.25
C TRP A 185 4.24 -4.99 4.34
N SER A 186 4.00 -5.57 5.52
CA SER A 186 3.82 -7.02 5.71
C SER A 186 2.66 -7.58 4.90
N GLY A 187 1.56 -6.83 4.75
CA GLY A 187 0.44 -7.21 3.86
C GLY A 187 0.82 -7.21 2.38
N THR A 188 1.59 -6.23 1.92
CA THR A 188 2.13 -6.20 0.55
C THR A 188 3.09 -7.36 0.33
N ARG A 189 3.98 -7.67 1.30
CA ARG A 189 4.90 -8.81 1.23
C ARG A 189 4.13 -10.12 1.15
N TRP A 190 3.18 -10.33 2.06
CA TRP A 190 2.29 -11.49 2.06
C TRP A 190 1.59 -11.65 0.70
N PHE A 191 0.98 -10.59 0.16
CA PHE A 191 0.34 -10.65 -1.15
C PHE A 191 1.32 -11.11 -2.25
N LEU A 192 2.49 -10.47 -2.35
CA LEU A 192 3.42 -10.75 -3.45
C LEU A 192 4.17 -12.07 -3.32
N ASP A 193 4.48 -12.48 -2.09
CA ASP A 193 5.37 -13.61 -1.81
C ASP A 193 4.61 -14.91 -1.54
N GLU A 194 3.41 -14.84 -0.96
CA GLU A 194 2.68 -16.01 -0.45
C GLU A 194 1.41 -16.35 -1.23
N THR A 195 0.89 -15.45 -2.09
CA THR A 195 -0.38 -15.66 -2.80
C THR A 195 -0.20 -16.05 -4.27
N GLU A 196 -1.14 -16.82 -4.80
CA GLU A 196 -1.15 -17.19 -6.22
C GLU A 196 -1.45 -15.99 -7.12
N ALA A 197 -2.32 -15.06 -6.69
CA ALA A 197 -2.53 -13.82 -7.44
C ALA A 197 -1.29 -12.91 -7.46
N GLY A 198 -0.51 -12.85 -6.37
CA GLY A 198 0.76 -12.14 -6.33
C GLY A 198 1.74 -12.66 -7.39
N LYS A 199 1.86 -13.99 -7.53
CA LYS A 199 2.66 -14.64 -8.57
C LYS A 199 2.19 -14.27 -9.97
N VAL A 200 0.87 -14.28 -10.22
CA VAL A 200 0.28 -13.87 -11.50
C VAL A 200 0.64 -12.41 -11.83
N ILE A 201 0.52 -11.49 -10.87
CA ILE A 201 0.83 -10.07 -11.10
C ILE A 201 2.32 -9.86 -11.39
N LEU A 202 3.21 -10.53 -10.66
CA LEU A 202 4.66 -10.46 -10.91
C LEU A 202 5.04 -11.11 -12.25
N GLY A 203 4.41 -12.23 -12.61
CA GLY A 203 4.57 -12.91 -13.89
C GLY A 203 4.14 -12.03 -15.06
N ALA A 204 2.93 -11.48 -15.01
CA ALA A 204 2.43 -10.53 -16.01
C ALA A 204 3.31 -9.29 -16.13
N ARG A 205 3.78 -8.73 -15.00
CA ARG A 205 4.73 -7.61 -14.98
C ARG A 205 6.04 -7.95 -15.70
N ALA A 206 6.58 -9.15 -15.47
CA ALA A 206 7.80 -9.62 -16.13
C ALA A 206 7.58 -9.83 -17.64
N GLN A 207 6.44 -10.41 -18.03
CA GLN A 207 6.09 -10.61 -19.44
C GLN A 207 5.92 -9.28 -20.17
N MET A 208 5.19 -8.32 -19.59
CA MET A 208 5.05 -6.97 -20.16
C MET A 208 6.39 -6.25 -20.32
N LYS A 209 7.32 -6.43 -19.39
CA LYS A 209 8.68 -5.91 -19.51
C LYS A 209 9.44 -6.58 -20.66
N ALA A 210 9.29 -7.90 -20.83
CA ALA A 210 9.91 -8.64 -21.93
C ALA A 210 9.37 -8.20 -23.30
N ASP A 211 8.10 -7.82 -23.37
CA ASP A 211 7.43 -7.31 -24.58
C ASP A 211 7.71 -5.82 -24.87
N ASP A 212 8.70 -5.22 -24.21
CA ASP A 212 9.09 -3.80 -24.34
C ASP A 212 7.93 -2.82 -24.11
N VAL A 213 7.00 -3.17 -23.21
CA VAL A 213 5.91 -2.26 -22.82
C VAL A 213 6.51 -1.05 -22.09
N LYS A 214 5.95 0.14 -22.35
CA LYS A 214 6.36 1.40 -21.72
C LYS A 214 6.45 1.27 -20.20
N PHE A 215 7.60 1.68 -19.66
CA PHE A 215 7.96 1.57 -18.24
C PHE A 215 6.82 1.89 -17.25
N PRO A 216 6.11 3.03 -17.34
CA PRO A 216 5.08 3.35 -16.34
C PRO A 216 3.87 2.41 -16.32
N VAL A 217 3.67 1.62 -17.37
CA VAL A 217 2.50 0.73 -17.50
C VAL A 217 2.68 -0.53 -16.64
N TRP A 218 3.89 -1.12 -16.65
CA TRP A 218 4.18 -2.34 -15.88
C TRP A 218 4.92 -2.07 -14.56
N PHE A 219 5.75 -1.02 -14.49
CA PHE A 219 6.62 -0.80 -13.33
C PHE A 219 5.83 -0.61 -12.04
N TYR A 220 4.74 0.18 -12.09
CA TYR A 220 3.92 0.51 -10.93
C TYR A 220 2.88 -0.57 -10.54
N MET A 221 2.93 -1.76 -11.17
CA MET A 221 2.10 -2.90 -10.77
C MET A 221 2.56 -3.52 -9.44
N ALA A 222 3.83 -3.36 -9.08
CA ALA A 222 4.42 -3.80 -7.82
C ALA A 222 5.45 -2.76 -7.33
N PRO A 223 5.86 -2.79 -6.04
CA PRO A 223 6.98 -2.00 -5.55
C PRO A 223 8.26 -2.20 -6.39
N GLY A 224 9.10 -1.17 -6.48
CA GLY A 224 10.26 -1.14 -7.39
C GLY A 224 11.43 -2.03 -6.98
N ASP A 225 11.44 -2.50 -5.74
CA ASP A 225 12.38 -3.47 -5.16
C ASP A 225 11.99 -4.94 -5.44
N ARG A 226 10.87 -5.15 -6.14
CA ARG A 226 10.37 -6.45 -6.58
C ARG A 226 10.58 -6.64 -8.09
#